data_AF-A0A9P7A1U9-F1
#
_entry.id   AF-A0A9P7A1U9-F1
#
_cell.length_a   1.000
_cell.length_b   1.000
_cell.length_c   1.000
_cell.angle_alpha   90.00
_cell.angle_beta   90.00
_cell.angle_gamma   90.00
#
_symmetry.space_group_name_H-M   'P 1'
#
loop_
_entity.id
_entity.type
_entity.pdbx_description
1 polymer ?
#
loop_
_entity_poly.entity_id
_entity_poly.type
_entity_poly.pdbx_seq_one_letter_code
_entity_poly.pdbx_strand_id
1 'polypeptide(L)'
;MVLPKIKKNSDGSCQRMKASDFDDVSKEILVTAISIFRCLIVTQAPFPDNIAVETKLAQVAWHEACQIKGINVKLTPSGVKMLLTRTSQVRGELKTKMRSLTASFFGFRTSNSNNVIRQNRDLAEFLKDGAVFAFKDWESKSGIYKTELLQLGINVMWFANRHDKGVVHHKYFDPMPIEVIALVLTAIECCIDEWLQGLKEDIKFTSATYGIVYHGHLGSLQRFNDRTAPLSESDEAETEG
;
A
#
# COMPACT_ATOMS: atom_id res chain seq x y z
N MET A 1 -14.21 -5.13 -32.74
CA MET A 1 -14.30 -4.95 -31.27
C MET A 1 -15.02 -6.15 -30.67
N VAL A 2 -14.45 -6.80 -29.66
CA VAL A 2 -15.08 -7.94 -28.98
C VAL A 2 -15.44 -7.51 -27.56
N LEU A 3 -16.71 -7.72 -27.17
CA LEU A 3 -17.19 -7.48 -25.81
C LEU A 3 -16.90 -8.72 -24.93
N PRO A 4 -16.48 -8.55 -23.66
CA PRO A 4 -16.36 -9.69 -22.74
C PRO A 4 -17.70 -10.38 -22.61
N LYS A 5 -17.74 -11.70 -22.77
CA LYS A 5 -18.96 -12.47 -22.54
C LYS A 5 -19.02 -12.93 -21.09
N ILE A 6 -20.02 -12.44 -20.38
CA ILE A 6 -20.33 -12.90 -19.02
C ILE A 6 -21.12 -14.21 -19.13
N LYS A 7 -20.65 -15.29 -18.50
CA LYS A 7 -21.43 -16.51 -18.30
C LYS A 7 -22.53 -16.21 -17.29
N LYS A 8 -23.80 -16.21 -17.73
CA LYS A 8 -24.95 -16.03 -16.84
C LYS A 8 -25.16 -17.31 -16.03
N ASN A 9 -25.08 -17.22 -14.70
CA ASN A 9 -25.76 -18.15 -13.81
C ASN A 9 -27.15 -17.58 -13.51
N SER A 10 -28.18 -18.40 -13.69
CA SER A 10 -29.55 -18.09 -13.34
C SER A 10 -29.73 -18.26 -11.83
N ASP A 11 -29.51 -17.21 -11.04
CA ASP A 11 -30.21 -17.06 -9.76
C ASP A 11 -30.11 -15.63 -9.18
N GLY A 12 -31.26 -15.09 -8.79
CA GLY A 12 -31.47 -13.71 -8.36
C GLY A 12 -31.05 -13.42 -6.91
N SER A 13 -29.80 -13.70 -6.57
CA SER A 13 -29.17 -13.26 -5.31
C SER A 13 -28.02 -12.30 -5.60
N CYS A 14 -27.75 -11.36 -4.69
CA CYS A 14 -26.64 -10.40 -4.78
C CYS A 14 -25.30 -11.14 -4.65
N GLN A 15 -24.92 -11.86 -5.70
CA GLN A 15 -23.77 -12.75 -5.72
C GLN A 15 -22.52 -11.92 -6.04
N ARG A 16 -21.49 -12.09 -5.21
CA ARG A 16 -20.17 -11.51 -5.43
C ARG A 16 -19.61 -12.06 -6.74
N MET A 17 -19.45 -11.19 -7.74
CA MET A 17 -18.92 -11.55 -9.08
C MET A 17 -17.55 -12.24 -8.96
N LYS A 18 -17.37 -13.33 -9.69
CA LYS A 18 -16.16 -14.16 -9.67
C LYS A 18 -15.49 -14.11 -11.04
N ALA A 19 -14.17 -14.37 -11.07
CA ALA A 19 -13.44 -14.50 -12.33
C ALA A 19 -13.98 -15.64 -13.22
N SER A 20 -14.65 -16.64 -12.63
CA SER A 20 -15.34 -17.73 -13.34
C SER A 20 -16.39 -17.26 -14.34
N ASP A 21 -16.92 -16.05 -14.14
CA ASP A 21 -18.05 -15.51 -14.88
C ASP A 21 -17.61 -14.93 -16.24
N PHE A 22 -16.31 -14.91 -16.56
CA PHE A 22 -15.76 -14.40 -17.81
C PHE A 22 -15.40 -15.55 -18.78
N ASP A 23 -15.35 -15.28 -20.10
CA ASP A 23 -14.67 -16.16 -21.05
C ASP A 23 -13.16 -16.23 -20.77
N ASP A 24 -12.50 -17.28 -21.26
CA ASP A 24 -11.12 -17.57 -20.84
C ASP A 24 -10.12 -16.50 -21.30
N VAL A 25 -10.37 -15.86 -22.44
CA VAL A 25 -9.61 -14.70 -22.93
C VAL A 25 -9.76 -13.51 -22.00
N SER A 26 -10.99 -13.19 -21.59
CA SER A 26 -11.29 -12.10 -20.67
C SER A 26 -10.75 -12.35 -19.25
N LYS A 27 -10.68 -13.62 -18.82
CA LYS A 27 -10.04 -13.99 -17.55
C LYS A 27 -8.55 -13.69 -17.55
N GLU A 28 -7.84 -14.03 -18.63
CA GLU A 28 -6.41 -13.79 -18.71
C GLU A 28 -6.08 -12.30 -18.65
N ILE A 29 -6.82 -11.47 -19.40
CA ILE A 29 -6.67 -10.01 -19.36
C ILE A 29 -6.96 -9.50 -17.95
N LEU A 30 -8.03 -9.99 -17.31
CA LEU A 30 -8.39 -9.59 -15.96
C LEU A 30 -7.31 -9.93 -14.93
N VAL A 31 -6.68 -11.10 -15.01
CA VAL A 31 -5.57 -11.48 -14.11
C VAL A 31 -4.38 -10.52 -14.28
N THR A 32 -3.99 -10.22 -15.51
CA THR A 32 -2.93 -9.25 -15.79
C THR A 32 -3.32 -7.84 -15.33
N ALA A 33 -4.54 -7.40 -15.58
CA ALA A 33 -5.04 -6.09 -15.15
C ALA A 33 -5.08 -5.97 -13.62
N ILE A 34 -5.49 -7.02 -12.90
CA ILE A 34 -5.45 -7.04 -11.43
C ILE A 34 -4.00 -6.87 -10.93
N SER A 35 -3.04 -7.54 -11.56
CA SER A 35 -1.62 -7.44 -11.22
C SER A 35 -1.13 -6.00 -11.35
N ILE A 36 -1.39 -5.37 -12.49
CA ILE A 36 -0.98 -4.00 -12.78
C ILE A 36 -1.70 -3.00 -11.88
N PHE A 37 -3.02 -3.14 -11.73
CA PHE A 37 -3.83 -2.25 -10.90
C PHE A 37 -3.35 -2.23 -9.45
N ARG A 38 -2.97 -3.41 -8.91
CA ARG A 38 -2.40 -3.50 -7.56
C ARG A 38 -1.09 -2.75 -7.41
N CYS A 39 -0.27 -2.66 -8.46
CA CYS A 39 0.92 -1.80 -8.45
C CYS A 39 0.52 -0.33 -8.51
N LEU A 40 -0.25 0.06 -9.51
CA LEU A 40 -0.66 1.46 -9.71
C LEU A 40 -1.33 2.07 -8.47
N ILE A 41 -2.21 1.32 -7.80
CA ILE A 41 -2.91 1.85 -6.63
C ILE A 41 -1.94 2.10 -5.47
N VAL A 42 -0.97 1.22 -5.21
CA VAL A 42 -0.03 1.42 -4.08
C VAL A 42 1.07 2.43 -4.39
N THR A 43 1.36 2.67 -5.67
CA THR A 43 2.40 3.61 -6.11
C THR A 43 1.87 4.99 -6.44
N GLN A 44 0.54 5.19 -6.54
CA GLN A 44 -0.04 6.48 -6.93
C GLN A 44 -1.16 6.97 -5.99
N ALA A 45 -2.04 6.07 -5.53
CA ALA A 45 -3.18 6.46 -4.70
C ALA A 45 -3.60 5.36 -3.71
N PRO A 46 -2.76 5.01 -2.70
CA PRO A 46 -3.07 3.97 -1.73
C PRO A 46 -4.37 4.20 -0.98
N PHE A 47 -4.70 5.47 -0.74
CA PHE A 47 -5.95 5.95 -0.16
C PHE A 47 -6.57 6.97 -1.13
N PRO A 48 -7.31 6.51 -2.16
CA PRO A 48 -7.82 7.42 -3.18
C PRO A 48 -8.90 8.35 -2.60
N ASP A 49 -8.83 9.64 -2.97
CA ASP A 49 -9.78 10.66 -2.50
C ASP A 49 -11.23 10.36 -2.91
N ASN A 50 -11.38 9.77 -4.09
CA ASN A 50 -12.68 9.43 -4.65
C ASN A 50 -12.58 8.26 -5.63
N ILE A 51 -13.74 7.71 -5.96
CA ILE A 51 -13.86 6.56 -6.86
C ILE A 51 -13.41 6.87 -8.30
N ALA A 52 -13.38 8.14 -8.71
CA ALA A 52 -12.97 8.51 -10.07
C ALA A 52 -11.46 8.31 -10.26
N VAL A 53 -10.64 8.65 -9.25
CA VAL A 53 -9.19 8.37 -9.25
C VAL A 53 -8.95 6.87 -9.38
N GLU A 54 -9.62 6.07 -8.56
CA GLU A 54 -9.49 4.62 -8.56
C GLU A 54 -9.94 4.00 -9.90
N THR A 55 -11.05 4.50 -10.47
CA THR A 55 -11.56 4.07 -11.77
C THR A 55 -10.61 4.40 -12.90
N LYS A 56 -9.95 5.57 -12.86
CA LYS A 56 -8.94 5.96 -13.84
C LYS A 56 -7.75 5.00 -13.81
N LEU A 57 -7.25 4.65 -12.63
CA LEU A 57 -6.17 3.66 -12.48
C LEU A 57 -6.59 2.27 -12.97
N ALA A 58 -7.85 1.87 -12.72
CA ALA A 58 -8.39 0.62 -13.24
C ALA A 58 -8.44 0.58 -14.78
N GLN A 59 -8.80 1.70 -15.42
CA GLN A 59 -8.79 1.83 -16.87
C GLN A 59 -7.36 1.76 -17.43
N VAL A 60 -6.39 2.43 -16.80
CA VAL A 60 -4.97 2.35 -17.18
C VAL A 60 -4.46 0.92 -17.09
N ALA A 61 -4.72 0.24 -15.96
CA ALA A 61 -4.31 -1.15 -15.77
C ALA A 61 -4.92 -2.10 -16.81
N TRP A 62 -6.19 -1.92 -17.13
CA TRP A 62 -6.88 -2.73 -18.13
C TRP A 62 -6.32 -2.49 -19.53
N HIS A 63 -6.11 -1.23 -19.90
CA HIS A 63 -5.52 -0.88 -21.20
C HIS A 63 -4.14 -1.51 -21.34
N GLU A 64 -3.29 -1.40 -20.32
CA GLU A 64 -1.97 -2.00 -20.35
C GLU A 64 -2.01 -3.53 -20.44
N ALA A 65 -2.94 -4.18 -19.72
CA ALA A 65 -3.15 -5.63 -19.82
C ALA A 65 -3.57 -6.06 -21.23
N CYS A 66 -4.44 -5.27 -21.90
CA CYS A 66 -4.84 -5.51 -23.28
C CYS A 66 -3.65 -5.42 -24.24
N GLN A 67 -2.77 -4.43 -24.07
CA GLN A 67 -1.56 -4.26 -24.88
C GLN A 67 -0.61 -5.44 -24.70
N ILE A 68 -0.35 -5.87 -23.46
CA ILE A 68 0.51 -7.03 -23.15
C ILE A 68 -0.03 -8.32 -23.81
N LYS A 69 -1.35 -8.49 -23.85
CA LYS A 69 -1.99 -9.66 -24.42
C LYS A 69 -2.21 -9.56 -25.93
N GLY A 70 -1.98 -8.40 -26.55
CA GLY A 70 -2.26 -8.16 -27.97
C GLY A 70 -3.75 -8.23 -28.32
N ILE A 71 -4.64 -8.05 -27.33
CA ILE A 71 -6.09 -8.22 -27.48
C ILE A 71 -6.79 -6.95 -26.98
N ASN A 72 -7.57 -6.31 -27.85
CA ASN A 72 -8.33 -5.13 -27.50
C ASN A 72 -9.77 -5.48 -27.10
N VAL A 73 -10.03 -5.46 -25.80
CA VAL A 73 -11.34 -5.77 -25.19
C VAL A 73 -11.80 -4.61 -24.33
N LYS A 74 -13.08 -4.24 -24.46
CA LYS A 74 -13.66 -3.15 -23.66
C LYS A 74 -13.81 -3.57 -22.19
N LEU A 75 -13.32 -2.71 -21.28
CA LEU A 75 -13.54 -2.87 -19.85
C LEU A 75 -15.04 -2.73 -19.51
N THR A 76 -15.61 -3.75 -18.87
CA THR A 76 -17.01 -3.75 -18.41
C THR A 76 -17.14 -3.13 -17.01
N PRO A 77 -18.34 -2.67 -16.62
CA PRO A 77 -18.59 -2.22 -15.24
C PRO A 77 -18.29 -3.30 -14.18
N SER A 78 -18.52 -4.58 -14.51
CA SER A 78 -18.15 -5.70 -13.64
C SER A 78 -16.64 -5.82 -13.46
N GLY A 79 -15.87 -5.67 -14.55
CA GLY A 79 -14.41 -5.65 -14.52
C GLY A 79 -13.86 -4.51 -13.67
N VAL A 80 -14.43 -3.30 -13.82
CA VAL A 80 -14.08 -2.15 -12.96
C VAL A 80 -14.28 -2.53 -11.49
N LYS A 81 -15.48 -3.00 -11.11
CA LYS A 81 -15.78 -3.38 -9.72
C LYS A 81 -14.79 -4.42 -9.19
N MET A 82 -14.40 -5.42 -9.99
CA MET A 82 -13.41 -6.42 -9.58
C MET A 82 -12.02 -5.84 -9.34
N LEU A 83 -11.61 -4.84 -10.12
CA LEU A 83 -10.35 -4.12 -9.92
C LEU A 83 -10.41 -3.25 -8.65
N LEU A 84 -11.45 -2.43 -8.47
CA LEU A 84 -11.57 -1.55 -7.30
C LEU A 84 -11.56 -2.33 -5.97
N THR A 85 -12.11 -3.56 -5.94
CA THR A 85 -12.02 -4.39 -4.73
C THR A 85 -10.59 -4.72 -4.29
N ARG A 86 -9.59 -4.58 -5.17
CA ARG A 86 -8.19 -4.89 -4.88
C ARG A 86 -7.52 -3.82 -4.02
N THR A 87 -8.03 -2.60 -4.03
CA THR A 87 -7.51 -1.47 -3.25
C THR A 87 -7.56 -1.72 -1.75
N SER A 88 -8.72 -2.16 -1.23
CA SER A 88 -8.81 -2.54 0.19
C SER A 88 -8.08 -3.85 0.49
N GLN A 89 -8.04 -4.79 -0.46
CA GLN A 89 -7.35 -6.07 -0.28
C GLN A 89 -5.83 -5.89 -0.15
N VAL A 90 -5.20 -5.09 -1.01
CA VAL A 90 -3.74 -4.88 -0.96
C VAL A 90 -3.33 -4.17 0.33
N ARG A 91 -4.14 -3.22 0.83
CA ARG A 91 -3.93 -2.61 2.14
C ARG A 91 -4.07 -3.61 3.28
N GLY A 92 -5.13 -4.42 3.28
CA GLY A 92 -5.35 -5.45 4.31
C GLY A 92 -4.25 -6.52 4.33
N GLU A 93 -3.76 -6.91 3.16
CA GLU A 93 -2.62 -7.83 3.02
C GLU A 93 -1.34 -7.23 3.59
N LEU A 94 -1.02 -5.97 3.24
CA LEU A 94 0.12 -5.26 3.82
C LEU A 94 0.02 -5.20 5.34
N LYS A 95 -1.13 -4.77 5.89
CA LYS A 95 -1.32 -4.75 7.34
C LYS A 95 -1.08 -6.12 7.98
N THR A 96 -1.60 -7.18 7.37
CA THR A 96 -1.45 -8.53 7.91
C THR A 96 0.02 -8.94 8.00
N LYS A 97 0.81 -8.63 6.96
CA LYS A 97 2.27 -8.84 6.95
C LYS A 97 2.97 -7.98 8.01
N MET A 98 2.65 -6.68 8.06
CA MET A 98 3.26 -5.75 9.00
C MET A 98 2.94 -6.07 10.46
N ARG A 99 1.75 -6.56 10.78
CA ARG A 99 1.35 -6.87 12.16
C ARG A 99 2.33 -7.80 12.86
N SER A 100 2.77 -8.86 12.16
CA SER A 100 3.73 -9.82 12.73
C SER A 100 5.14 -9.22 12.81
N LEU A 101 5.56 -8.49 11.77
CA LEU A 101 6.86 -7.83 11.73
C LEU A 101 6.99 -6.76 12.83
N THR A 102 6.03 -5.85 12.94
CA THR A 102 5.99 -4.77 13.94
C THR A 102 6.01 -5.32 15.36
N ALA A 103 5.18 -6.33 15.67
CA ALA A 103 5.15 -6.93 17.00
C ALA A 103 6.52 -7.54 17.37
N SER A 104 7.12 -8.30 16.45
CA SER A 104 8.43 -8.91 16.67
C SER A 104 9.56 -7.88 16.75
N PHE A 105 9.52 -6.84 15.92
CA PHE A 105 10.58 -5.84 15.81
C PHE A 105 10.69 -4.98 17.07
N PHE A 106 9.56 -4.52 17.61
CA PHE A 106 9.54 -3.71 18.83
C PHE A 106 9.43 -4.54 20.12
N GLY A 107 9.19 -5.85 20.01
CA GLY A 107 9.12 -6.74 21.17
C GLY A 107 7.79 -6.69 21.94
N PHE A 108 6.70 -6.33 21.28
CA PHE A 108 5.35 -6.43 21.86
C PHE A 108 5.00 -7.88 22.19
N ARG A 109 4.41 -8.11 23.37
CA ARG A 109 4.08 -9.47 23.85
C ARG A 109 2.64 -9.55 24.33
N THR A 110 1.91 -10.55 23.85
CA THR A 110 0.60 -10.89 24.41
C THR A 110 0.80 -11.53 25.79
N SER A 111 0.19 -10.96 26.82
CA SER A 111 0.28 -11.45 28.20
C SER A 111 -0.89 -10.93 29.03
N ASN A 112 -1.28 -11.69 30.06
CA ASN A 112 -2.25 -11.26 31.07
C ASN A 112 -1.57 -10.59 32.28
N SER A 113 -0.24 -10.44 32.26
CA SER A 113 0.50 -9.77 33.32
C SER A 113 0.33 -8.26 33.23
N ASN A 114 -0.14 -7.63 34.31
CA ASN A 114 -0.27 -6.18 34.41
C ASN A 114 1.04 -5.43 34.09
N ASN A 115 2.19 -6.02 34.41
CA ASN A 115 3.49 -5.42 34.09
C ASN A 115 3.74 -5.40 32.58
N VAL A 116 3.48 -6.52 31.89
CA VAL A 116 3.66 -6.61 30.43
C VAL A 116 2.66 -5.72 29.70
N ILE A 117 1.40 -5.65 30.18
CA ILE A 117 0.38 -4.76 29.63
C ILE A 117 0.86 -3.30 29.72
N ARG A 118 1.35 -2.88 30.89
CA ARG A 118 1.91 -1.54 31.08
C ARG A 118 3.10 -1.27 30.16
N GLN A 119 4.05 -2.21 30.07
CA GLN A 119 5.22 -2.09 29.19
C GLN A 119 4.83 -1.94 27.72
N ASN A 120 3.87 -2.73 27.23
CA ASN A 120 3.37 -2.62 25.86
C ASN A 120 2.74 -1.23 25.61
N ARG A 121 1.90 -0.75 26.53
CA ARG A 121 1.27 0.57 26.39
C ARG A 121 2.32 1.67 26.35
N ASP A 122 3.22 1.69 27.33
CA ASP A 122 4.23 2.72 27.48
C ASP A 122 5.17 2.72 26.23
N LEU A 123 5.48 1.54 25.68
CA LEU A 123 6.21 1.39 24.41
C LEU A 123 5.42 1.90 23.20
N ALA A 124 4.14 1.56 23.09
CA ALA A 124 3.30 2.01 21.97
C ALA A 124 3.17 3.53 21.96
N GLU A 125 2.94 4.15 23.11
CA GLU A 125 2.89 5.61 23.28
C GLU A 125 4.22 6.26 22.88
N PHE A 126 5.35 5.73 23.36
CA PHE A 126 6.69 6.21 23.01
C PHE A 126 6.98 6.15 21.51
N LEU A 127 6.66 5.03 20.87
CA LEU A 127 6.90 4.85 19.43
C LEU A 127 6.06 5.81 18.58
N LYS A 128 4.83 6.11 19.01
CA LYS A 128 3.93 7.03 18.31
C LYS A 128 4.33 8.49 18.47
N ASP A 129 4.86 8.87 19.63
CA ASP A 129 5.27 10.25 19.87
C ASP A 129 6.32 10.70 18.85
N GLY A 130 5.98 11.69 18.02
CA GLY A 130 6.84 12.16 16.94
C GLY A 130 7.23 11.10 15.89
N ALA A 131 6.44 10.02 15.75
CA ALA A 131 6.70 8.90 14.84
C ALA A 131 8.11 8.28 15.02
N VAL A 132 8.56 8.10 16.26
CA VAL A 132 9.85 7.48 16.61
C VAL A 132 10.06 6.13 15.91
N PHE A 133 9.00 5.38 15.64
CA PHE A 133 9.08 4.11 14.90
C PHE A 133 9.70 4.23 13.48
N ALA A 134 9.75 5.43 12.89
CA ALA A 134 10.30 5.66 11.57
C ALA A 134 11.83 5.80 11.55
N PHE A 135 12.48 5.96 12.70
CA PHE A 135 13.92 6.18 12.81
C PHE A 135 14.71 4.86 12.77
N LYS A 136 15.95 4.90 12.25
CA LYS A 136 16.89 3.78 12.32
C LYS A 136 17.26 3.46 13.75
N ASP A 137 17.60 4.50 14.51
CA ASP A 137 17.84 4.42 15.94
C ASP A 137 16.81 5.29 16.66
N TRP A 138 15.85 4.60 17.28
CA TRP A 138 14.76 5.11 18.08
C TRP A 138 15.19 5.79 19.39
N GLU A 139 16.32 5.39 20.00
CA GLU A 139 16.81 6.00 21.25
C GLU A 139 17.44 7.36 20.97
N SER A 140 18.33 7.43 19.98
CA SER A 140 18.98 8.68 19.57
C SER A 140 18.14 9.52 18.59
N LYS A 141 16.99 9.01 18.16
CA LYS A 141 16.13 9.58 17.09
C LYS A 141 16.96 9.97 15.86
N SER A 142 17.82 9.06 15.40
CA SER A 142 18.70 9.28 14.25
C SER A 142 18.32 8.41 13.04
N GLY A 143 18.51 8.98 11.84
CA GLY A 143 18.17 8.30 10.58
C GLY A 143 16.66 8.14 10.36
N ILE A 144 15.91 9.25 10.31
CA ILE A 144 14.48 9.22 9.97
C ILE A 144 14.24 8.52 8.63
N TYR A 145 13.19 7.71 8.56
CA TYR A 145 12.81 6.86 7.42
C TYR A 145 13.83 5.78 7.04
N LYS A 146 14.84 5.52 7.88
CA LYS A 146 15.84 4.45 7.69
C LYS A 146 15.65 3.25 8.63
N THR A 147 14.47 3.12 9.24
CA THR A 147 14.12 1.94 10.05
C THR A 147 14.17 0.65 9.19
N GLU A 148 14.81 -0.41 9.71
CA GLU A 148 14.88 -1.69 9.00
C GLU A 148 13.49 -2.30 8.78
N LEU A 149 12.53 -2.00 9.66
CA LEU A 149 11.15 -2.46 9.55
C LEU A 149 10.47 -1.98 8.27
N LEU A 150 10.80 -0.78 7.79
CA LEU A 150 10.29 -0.23 6.53
C LEU A 150 10.77 -1.08 5.34
N GLN A 151 12.07 -1.36 5.28
CA GLN A 151 12.66 -2.17 4.22
C GLN A 151 12.13 -3.61 4.26
N LEU A 152 12.02 -4.22 5.46
CA LEU A 152 11.44 -5.55 5.65
C LEU A 152 10.00 -5.60 5.15
N GLY A 153 9.19 -4.58 5.48
CA GLY A 153 7.80 -4.47 5.02
C GLY A 153 7.69 -4.41 3.50
N ILE A 154 8.51 -3.57 2.86
CA ILE A 154 8.57 -3.46 1.40
C ILE A 154 8.98 -4.79 0.77
N ASN A 155 10.03 -5.43 1.30
CA ASN A 155 10.54 -6.69 0.77
C ASN A 155 9.50 -7.81 0.88
N VAL A 156 8.91 -8.02 2.06
CA VAL A 156 7.91 -9.09 2.26
C VAL A 156 6.62 -8.83 1.48
N MET A 157 6.29 -7.56 1.19
CA MET A 157 5.09 -7.23 0.44
C MET A 157 5.26 -7.35 -1.07
N TRP A 158 6.37 -6.86 -1.64
CA TRP A 158 6.52 -6.71 -3.10
C TRP A 158 7.77 -7.36 -3.71
N PHE A 159 8.75 -7.82 -2.92
CA PHE A 159 10.05 -8.29 -3.40
C PHE A 159 10.57 -9.57 -2.72
N ALA A 160 9.70 -10.41 -2.16
CA ALA A 160 10.13 -11.61 -1.45
C ALA A 160 10.60 -12.72 -2.40
N ASN A 161 10.06 -12.78 -3.62
CA ASN A 161 10.46 -13.74 -4.63
C ASN A 161 10.33 -13.19 -6.07
N ARG A 162 10.91 -13.91 -7.04
CA ARG A 162 10.97 -13.50 -8.47
C ARG A 162 9.61 -13.27 -9.15
N HIS A 163 8.52 -13.79 -8.59
CA HIS A 163 7.18 -13.64 -9.16
C HIS A 163 6.36 -12.56 -8.45
N ASP A 164 6.92 -11.92 -7.41
CA ASP A 164 6.22 -10.84 -6.72
C ASP A 164 6.09 -9.60 -7.61
N LYS A 165 5.08 -8.80 -7.28
CA LYS A 165 4.64 -7.69 -8.13
C LYS A 165 5.68 -6.61 -8.31
N GLY A 166 6.51 -6.35 -7.29
CA GLY A 166 7.63 -5.41 -7.38
C GLY A 166 8.73 -5.91 -8.32
N VAL A 167 8.94 -7.22 -8.44
CA VAL A 167 9.92 -7.79 -9.37
C VAL A 167 9.37 -7.81 -10.81
N VAL A 168 8.17 -8.36 -10.99
CA VAL A 168 7.54 -8.50 -12.32
C VAL A 168 7.21 -7.14 -12.95
N HIS A 169 6.80 -6.17 -12.12
CA HIS A 169 6.43 -4.82 -12.57
C HIS A 169 7.35 -3.74 -11.96
N HIS A 170 8.67 -3.99 -11.95
CA HIS A 170 9.69 -3.11 -11.35
C HIS A 170 9.60 -1.66 -11.80
N LYS A 171 9.16 -1.39 -13.04
CA LYS A 171 8.97 -0.02 -13.57
C LYS A 171 8.04 0.88 -12.74
N TYR A 172 7.18 0.33 -11.88
CA TYR A 172 6.34 1.14 -10.99
C TYR A 172 6.99 1.43 -9.63
N PHE A 173 8.08 0.74 -9.30
CA PHE A 173 8.76 0.81 -8.01
C PHE A 173 10.20 1.31 -8.11
N ASP A 174 10.63 1.72 -9.31
CA ASP A 174 11.99 2.20 -9.57
C ASP A 174 11.96 3.59 -10.24
N PRO A 175 12.34 4.67 -9.52
CA PRO A 175 12.72 4.68 -8.09
C PRO A 175 11.52 4.39 -7.17
N MET A 176 11.80 4.01 -5.91
CA MET A 176 10.75 3.67 -4.92
C MET A 176 9.83 4.88 -4.67
N PRO A 177 8.51 4.78 -4.95
CA PRO A 177 7.58 5.89 -4.75
C PRO A 177 7.41 6.22 -3.27
N ILE A 178 7.35 7.51 -2.96
CA ILE A 178 7.13 7.99 -1.59
C ILE A 178 5.75 7.57 -1.05
N GLU A 179 4.79 7.31 -1.95
CA GLU A 179 3.46 6.77 -1.67
C GLU A 179 3.55 5.37 -1.05
N VAL A 180 4.46 4.53 -1.55
CA VAL A 180 4.70 3.18 -1.01
C VAL A 180 5.30 3.29 0.38
N ILE A 181 6.27 4.19 0.58
CA ILE A 181 6.90 4.43 1.88
C ILE A 181 5.85 4.92 2.89
N ALA A 182 5.06 5.93 2.53
CA ALA A 182 3.97 6.47 3.35
C ALA A 182 2.95 5.38 3.71
N LEU A 183 2.59 4.52 2.75
CA LEU A 183 1.67 3.41 2.98
C LEU A 183 2.22 2.41 4.01
N VAL A 184 3.50 2.05 3.92
CA VAL A 184 4.12 1.13 4.89
C VAL A 184 4.23 1.78 6.27
N LEU A 185 4.62 3.05 6.37
CA LEU A 185 4.63 3.78 7.65
C LEU A 185 3.24 3.81 8.29
N THR A 186 2.21 4.07 7.50
CA THR A 186 0.80 4.04 7.96
C THR A 186 0.42 2.65 8.47
N ALA A 187 0.86 1.59 7.80
CA ALA A 187 0.59 0.22 8.23
C ALA A 187 1.34 -0.12 9.54
N ILE A 188 2.58 0.36 9.71
CA ILE A 188 3.34 0.23 10.96
C ILE A 188 2.60 0.93 12.10
N GLU A 189 2.20 2.18 11.91
CA GLU A 189 1.46 2.95 12.91
C GLU A 189 0.15 2.26 13.28
N CYS A 190 -0.60 1.76 12.30
CA CYS A 190 -1.82 0.99 12.55
C CYS A 190 -1.56 -0.28 13.38
N CYS A 191 -0.40 -0.92 13.21
CA CYS A 191 -0.03 -2.09 14.00
C CYS A 191 0.44 -1.73 15.41
N ILE A 192 1.02 -0.54 15.61
CA ILE A 192 1.37 -0.02 16.94
C ILE A 192 0.10 0.37 17.70
N ASP A 193 -0.90 0.95 17.01
CA ASP A 193 -2.19 1.32 17.60
C ASP A 193 -2.89 0.12 18.27
N GLU A 194 -2.68 -1.10 17.73
CA GLU A 194 -3.21 -2.33 18.31
C GLU A 194 -2.75 -2.58 19.75
N TRP A 195 -1.72 -1.89 20.23
CA TRP A 195 -1.11 -2.07 21.54
C TRP A 195 -1.27 -0.87 22.48
N LEU A 196 -2.05 0.16 22.09
CA LEU A 196 -2.23 1.37 22.91
C LEU A 196 -2.93 1.13 24.25
N GLN A 197 -3.69 0.03 24.40
CA GLN A 197 -4.25 -0.37 25.69
C GLN A 197 -3.34 -1.37 26.44
N GLY A 198 -2.16 -1.67 25.89
CA GLY A 198 -1.23 -2.69 26.38
C GLY A 198 -1.63 -4.13 26.05
N LEU A 199 -2.88 -4.34 25.64
CA LEU A 199 -3.41 -5.58 25.09
C LEU A 199 -3.53 -5.45 23.57
N LYS A 200 -3.30 -6.56 22.87
CA LYS A 200 -3.42 -6.59 21.41
C LYS A 200 -4.89 -6.55 20.98
N GLU A 201 -5.27 -5.52 20.25
CA GLU A 201 -6.60 -5.35 19.66
C GLU A 201 -6.57 -5.44 18.13
N ASP A 202 -7.64 -5.98 17.53
CA ASP A 202 -7.75 -5.98 16.06
C ASP A 202 -8.35 -4.66 15.56
N ILE A 203 -7.48 -3.73 15.20
CA ILE A 203 -7.89 -2.45 14.62
C ILE A 203 -8.18 -2.61 13.12
N LYS A 204 -9.20 -1.93 12.59
CA LYS A 204 -9.51 -2.01 11.15
C LYS A 204 -8.68 -1.01 10.35
N PHE A 205 -7.98 -1.49 9.32
CA PHE A 205 -7.22 -0.64 8.40
C PHE A 205 -8.09 -0.03 7.30
N THR A 206 -9.00 0.86 7.71
CA THR A 206 -9.99 1.47 6.82
C THR A 206 -9.50 2.80 6.25
N SER A 207 -10.02 3.18 5.09
CA SER A 207 -9.75 4.51 4.52
C SER A 207 -10.26 5.65 5.41
N ALA A 208 -11.38 5.44 6.12
CA ALA A 208 -11.96 6.46 6.99
C ALA A 208 -11.05 6.81 8.17
N THR A 209 -10.35 5.82 8.73
CA THR A 209 -9.48 6.01 9.90
C THR A 209 -8.04 6.35 9.50
N TYR A 210 -7.48 5.58 8.57
CA TYR A 210 -6.04 5.66 8.25
C TYR A 210 -5.73 6.48 7.00
N GLY A 211 -6.75 6.99 6.29
CA GLY A 211 -6.53 7.94 5.20
C GLY A 211 -5.82 9.20 5.69
N ILE A 212 -6.26 9.78 6.82
CA ILE A 212 -5.64 10.99 7.38
C ILE A 212 -4.19 10.73 7.81
N VAL A 213 -3.95 9.59 8.48
CA VAL A 213 -2.60 9.16 8.90
C VAL A 213 -1.67 9.01 7.69
N TYR A 214 -2.15 8.37 6.62
CA TYR A 214 -1.42 8.25 5.37
C TYR A 214 -1.03 9.59 4.77
N HIS A 215 -1.97 10.53 4.65
CA HIS A 215 -1.66 11.85 4.09
C HIS A 215 -0.70 12.64 4.99
N GLY A 216 -0.74 12.44 6.32
CA GLY A 216 0.24 13.00 7.25
C GLY A 216 1.65 12.50 7.00
N HIS A 217 1.83 11.19 6.83
CA HIS A 217 3.14 10.59 6.48
C HIS A 217 3.61 11.04 5.10
N LEU A 218 2.72 11.00 4.10
CA LEU A 218 3.04 11.44 2.74
C LEU A 218 3.50 12.90 2.71
N GLY A 219 2.77 13.81 3.35
CA GLY A 219 3.16 15.22 3.42
C GLY A 219 4.48 15.45 4.17
N SER A 220 4.80 14.60 5.14
CA SER A 220 6.07 14.67 5.88
C SER A 220 7.25 14.15 5.05
N LEU A 221 7.03 13.10 4.24
CA LEU A 221 8.00 12.59 3.26
C LEU A 221 8.24 13.59 2.12
N GLN A 222 7.19 14.23 1.61
CA GLN A 222 7.31 15.28 0.59
C GLN A 222 8.19 16.43 1.10
N ARG A 223 7.87 16.99 2.28
CA ARG A 223 8.69 18.04 2.91
C ARG A 223 10.13 17.61 3.17
N PHE A 224 10.35 16.34 3.52
CA PHE A 224 11.70 15.80 3.70
C PHE A 224 12.44 15.78 2.36
N ASN A 225 11.80 15.23 1.32
CA ASN A 225 12.34 15.15 -0.02
C ASN A 225 12.70 16.53 -0.57
N ASP A 226 11.83 17.53 -0.43
CA ASP A 226 12.05 18.89 -0.90
C ASP A 226 13.27 19.55 -0.22
N ARG A 227 13.51 19.25 1.07
CA ARG A 227 14.65 19.79 1.83
C ARG A 227 15.97 19.06 1.58
N THR A 228 15.90 17.81 1.13
CA THR A 228 17.08 16.96 0.86
C THR A 228 17.37 16.81 -0.62
N ALA A 229 16.50 17.35 -1.49
CA ALA A 229 16.76 17.42 -2.91
C ALA A 229 18.08 18.18 -3.12
N PRO A 230 18.97 17.70 -3.99
CA PRO A 230 20.13 18.50 -4.40
C PRO A 230 19.61 19.84 -4.89
N LEU A 231 20.17 20.95 -4.38
CA LEU A 231 19.97 22.26 -5.01
C LEU A 231 20.27 22.07 -6.49
N SER A 232 19.30 22.32 -7.36
CA SER A 232 19.59 22.35 -8.79
C SER A 232 20.68 23.40 -8.99
N GLU A 233 21.76 23.02 -9.67
CA GLU A 233 22.82 23.90 -10.14
C GLU A 233 22.26 24.90 -11.16
N SER A 234 21.39 25.81 -10.72
CA SER A 234 20.75 26.83 -11.54
C SER A 234 20.91 28.25 -11.00
N ASP A 235 21.62 28.43 -9.88
CA ASP A 235 21.81 29.75 -9.26
C ASP A 235 23.27 30.24 -9.28
N GLU A 236 24.20 29.58 -9.99
CA GLU A 236 25.60 30.06 -10.16
C GLU A 236 25.85 30.89 -11.43
N ALA A 237 24.82 31.26 -12.19
CA ALA A 237 24.98 32.00 -13.46
C ALA A 237 24.56 33.50 -13.41
N GLU A 238 24.35 34.07 -12.22
CA GLU A 238 24.08 35.52 -12.08
C GLU A 238 24.97 36.16 -11.01
N THR A 239 26.28 36.08 -11.16
CA THR A 239 27.19 37.02 -10.47
C THR A 239 28.52 37.19 -11.20
N GLU A 240 28.50 37.36 -12.53
CA GLU A 240 29.62 37.97 -13.26
C GLU A 240 29.09 38.53 -14.59
N GLY A 241 28.69 39.80 -14.55
CA GLY A 241 28.23 40.60 -15.70
C GLY A 241 28.29 42.08 -15.38
#